data_AF-A0A838EEX5-F1
#
_entry.id   AF-A0A838EEX5-F1
#
_cell.length_a   1.000
_cell.length_b   1.000
_cell.length_c   1.000
_cell.angle_alpha   90.00
_cell.angle_beta   90.00
_cell.angle_gamma   90.00
#
_symmetry.space_group_name_H-M   'P 1'
#
loop_
_entity.id
_entity.type
_entity.pdbx_description
1 polymer ?
#
loop_
_entity_poly.entity_id
_entity_poly.type
_entity_poly.pdbx_seq_one_letter_code
_entity_poly.pdbx_strand_id
1 'polypeptide(L)'
;MSKIDGLLQEHSLHSVRSDGSQMIALATGQTQTGSEWEILLVRKNGSVDNDGTLILGTGEKAVLRKTYNNEKLQEFAALHDFVEWRPSVFEEHPGEHSISLQDKLQQTERDLQEVKNQYVTVEKQHQEAQNRVKELMSSNATQRRKEKTGSHIALEEVEERIKSTAAAIAERTPSHTQKIIANQVELGAGFYEEVGVQSHESFRLSLWLAVAGGAIFLLTVVATVIISLYRGDNTLITIIGSVVAGLTEVLAASNRLYNQASQQFANFQIYLDRINRSSICYTMVSEEAFEKKTQKQQEAIVKIIDTLLKE
;
A
#
# COMPACT_ATOMS: atom_id res chain seq x y z
N MET A 1 13.44 -65.24 -3.01
CA MET A 1 12.41 -64.29 -3.45
C MET A 1 11.45 -64.11 -2.30
N SER A 2 11.51 -62.93 -1.68
CA SER A 2 10.99 -62.71 -0.33
C SER A 2 9.54 -62.21 -0.42
N LYS A 3 8.75 -62.40 0.65
CA LYS A 3 7.32 -62.02 0.72
C LYS A 3 7.05 -60.54 0.40
N ILE A 4 8.07 -59.69 0.41
CA ILE A 4 7.96 -58.26 0.12
C ILE A 4 7.64 -57.99 -1.36
N ASP A 5 8.09 -58.84 -2.29
CA ASP A 5 7.99 -58.57 -3.74
C ASP A 5 6.52 -58.43 -4.21
N GLY A 6 5.60 -59.15 -3.55
CA GLY A 6 4.17 -59.05 -3.81
C GLY A 6 3.47 -57.85 -3.15
N LEU A 7 4.13 -57.19 -2.19
CA LEU A 7 3.58 -56.05 -1.44
C LEU A 7 4.10 -54.69 -1.95
N LEU A 8 5.12 -54.67 -2.82
CA LEU A 8 5.68 -53.43 -3.37
C LEU A 8 4.71 -52.62 -4.27
N GLN A 9 3.50 -53.13 -4.53
CA GLN A 9 2.43 -52.40 -5.20
C GLN A 9 1.61 -51.50 -4.26
N GLU A 10 1.76 -51.66 -2.94
CA GLU A 10 1.02 -50.92 -1.92
C GLU A 10 1.66 -49.54 -1.68
N HIS A 11 0.85 -48.54 -1.30
CA HIS A 11 1.38 -47.19 -1.03
C HIS A 11 2.16 -47.10 0.29
N SER A 12 1.96 -48.05 1.19
CA SER A 12 2.67 -48.09 2.47
C SER A 12 2.80 -49.51 3.00
N LEU A 13 3.98 -49.79 3.55
CA LEU A 13 4.34 -51.08 4.12
C LEU A 13 4.79 -50.87 5.55
N HIS A 14 4.50 -51.84 6.43
CA HIS A 14 5.11 -51.87 7.75
C HIS A 14 5.76 -53.23 8.02
N SER A 15 6.83 -53.18 8.80
CA SER A 15 7.48 -54.37 9.33
C SER A 15 7.80 -54.18 10.80
N VAL A 16 7.70 -55.26 11.57
CA VAL A 16 8.00 -55.26 13.00
C VAL A 16 9.25 -56.10 13.23
N ARG A 17 10.24 -55.52 13.89
CA ARG A 17 11.47 -56.19 14.30
C ARG A 17 11.23 -57.02 15.57
N SER A 18 12.09 -58.02 15.79
CA SER A 18 12.08 -58.89 16.97
C SER A 18 12.09 -58.14 18.32
N ASP A 19 12.66 -56.93 18.39
CA ASP A 19 12.69 -56.09 19.59
C ASP A 19 11.44 -55.22 19.81
N GLY A 20 10.46 -55.29 18.90
CA GLY A 20 9.23 -54.50 18.93
C GLY A 20 9.33 -53.11 18.29
N SER A 21 10.47 -52.76 17.68
CA SER A 21 10.56 -51.58 16.83
C SER A 21 9.85 -51.82 15.50
N GLN A 22 9.27 -50.78 14.92
CA GLN A 22 8.53 -50.84 13.67
C GLN A 22 9.25 -50.02 12.60
N MET A 23 9.21 -50.50 11.37
CA MET A 23 9.62 -49.78 10.19
C MET A 23 8.39 -49.54 9.33
N ILE A 24 8.19 -48.29 8.92
CA ILE A 24 7.13 -47.89 7.99
C ILE A 24 7.82 -47.38 6.74
N ALA A 25 7.57 -48.04 5.61
CA ALA A 25 8.03 -47.60 4.30
C ALA A 25 6.86 -46.94 3.56
N LEU A 26 7.05 -45.70 3.12
CA LEU A 26 6.05 -44.90 2.41
C LEU A 26 6.49 -44.68 0.97
N ALA A 27 5.65 -45.03 0.00
CA ALA A 27 5.95 -44.79 -1.41
C ALA A 27 5.82 -43.29 -1.71
N THR A 28 6.91 -42.64 -2.13
CA THR A 28 6.96 -41.20 -2.43
C THR A 28 6.98 -40.89 -3.92
N GLY A 29 7.27 -41.88 -4.76
CA GLY A 29 7.37 -41.70 -6.20
C GLY A 29 7.57 -43.02 -6.94
N GLN A 30 7.70 -42.94 -8.26
CA GLN A 30 8.08 -44.07 -9.11
C GLN A 30 9.28 -43.71 -9.99
N THR A 31 10.19 -44.67 -10.13
CA THR A 31 11.35 -44.61 -11.02
C THR A 31 11.31 -45.76 -12.01
N GLN A 32 12.23 -45.76 -12.99
CA GLN A 32 12.41 -46.89 -13.92
C GLN A 32 12.75 -48.20 -13.20
N THR A 33 13.26 -48.13 -11.96
CA THR A 33 13.65 -49.29 -11.15
C THR A 33 12.59 -49.71 -10.12
N GLY A 34 11.44 -49.04 -10.08
CA GLY A 34 10.36 -49.29 -9.12
C GLY A 34 10.01 -48.06 -8.28
N SER A 35 9.18 -48.27 -7.25
CA SER A 35 8.77 -47.22 -6.30
C SER A 35 9.98 -46.67 -5.52
N GLU A 36 9.95 -45.38 -5.25
CA GLU A 36 10.82 -44.73 -4.27
C GLU A 36 10.14 -44.74 -2.91
N TRP A 37 10.91 -45.10 -1.89
CA TRP A 37 10.41 -45.28 -0.54
C TRP A 37 11.14 -44.35 0.42
N GLU A 38 10.39 -43.70 1.29
CA GLU A 38 10.93 -43.09 2.52
C GLU A 38 10.67 -44.04 3.69
N ILE A 39 11.65 -44.16 4.58
CA ILE A 39 11.60 -45.08 5.73
C ILE A 39 11.48 -44.27 7.03
N LEU A 40 10.49 -44.63 7.84
CA LEU A 40 10.32 -44.16 9.21
C LEU A 40 10.53 -45.33 10.17
N LEU A 41 11.38 -45.12 11.18
CA LEU A 41 11.65 -46.09 12.23
C LEU A 41 10.97 -45.65 13.52
N VAL A 42 9.99 -46.41 13.96
CA VAL A 42 9.32 -46.20 15.25
C VAL A 42 9.93 -47.15 16.26
N ARG A 43 10.71 -46.61 17.21
CA ARG A 43 11.30 -47.42 18.28
C ARG A 43 10.23 -47.89 19.25
N LYS A 44 10.52 -48.92 20.04
CA LYS A 44 9.63 -49.46 21.09
C LYS A 44 9.12 -48.42 22.10
N ASN A 45 9.90 -47.37 22.37
CA ASN A 45 9.51 -46.28 23.27
C ASN A 45 8.60 -45.21 22.60
N GLY A 46 8.20 -45.43 21.35
CA GLY A 46 7.38 -44.50 20.56
C GLY A 46 8.15 -43.36 19.89
N SER A 47 9.48 -43.28 20.03
CA SER A 47 10.25 -42.26 19.32
C SER A 47 10.34 -42.60 17.83
N VAL A 48 10.05 -41.61 16.98
CA VAL A 48 10.14 -41.74 15.52
C VAL A 48 11.48 -41.18 15.07
N ASP A 49 12.30 -42.03 14.48
CA ASP A 49 13.50 -41.64 13.76
C ASP A 49 13.27 -41.72 12.26
N ASN A 50 13.81 -40.76 11.54
CA ASN A 50 13.94 -40.84 10.09
C ASN A 50 15.43 -41.03 9.79
N ASP A 51 15.76 -42.02 8.95
CA ASP A 51 17.12 -42.33 8.53
C ASP A 51 17.79 -41.18 7.73
N GLY A 52 17.00 -40.16 7.39
CA GLY A 52 17.43 -38.89 6.84
C GLY A 52 17.88 -37.81 7.84
N THR A 53 17.78 -38.04 9.14
CA THR A 53 18.01 -36.98 10.12
C THR A 53 19.50 -36.79 10.40
N LEU A 54 20.07 -35.66 9.96
CA LEU A 54 21.40 -35.20 10.33
C LEU A 54 21.31 -34.19 11.46
N ILE A 55 22.16 -34.35 12.48
CA ILE A 55 22.41 -33.29 13.47
C ILE A 55 23.59 -32.49 12.94
N LEU A 56 23.35 -31.24 12.56
CA LEU A 56 24.40 -30.31 12.13
C LEU A 56 25.32 -30.00 13.31
N GLY A 57 26.56 -29.57 13.03
CA GLY A 57 27.51 -29.16 14.09
C GLY A 57 27.01 -28.03 14.99
N THR A 58 25.93 -27.34 14.60
CA THR A 58 25.22 -26.30 15.36
C THR A 58 24.21 -26.87 16.37
N GLY A 59 23.93 -28.17 16.35
CA GLY A 59 22.88 -28.80 17.16
C GLY A 59 21.49 -28.79 16.50
N GLU A 60 21.34 -28.17 15.33
CA GLU A 60 20.10 -28.17 14.55
C GLU A 60 19.90 -29.51 13.84
N LYS A 61 18.64 -29.97 13.77
CA LYS A 61 18.26 -31.18 13.02
C LYS A 61 17.91 -30.80 11.58
N ALA A 62 18.72 -31.23 10.63
CA ALA A 62 18.39 -31.20 9.21
C ALA A 62 17.82 -32.55 8.79
N VAL A 63 16.65 -32.56 8.14
CA VAL A 63 16.04 -33.78 7.60
C VAL A 63 16.37 -33.85 6.11
N LEU A 64 17.34 -34.68 5.74
CA LEU A 64 17.59 -35.03 4.34
C LEU A 64 16.66 -36.17 3.97
N ARG A 65 15.79 -35.97 2.98
CA ARG A 65 14.95 -37.06 2.47
C ARG A 65 15.84 -38.09 1.79
N LYS A 66 15.99 -39.26 2.42
CA LYS A 66 16.69 -40.40 1.85
C LYS A 66 15.65 -41.31 1.21
N THR A 67 15.70 -41.39 -0.11
CA THR A 67 14.82 -42.27 -0.90
C THR A 67 15.50 -43.61 -1.17
N TYR A 68 14.72 -44.67 -1.09
CA TYR A 68 15.13 -46.05 -1.30
C TYR A 68 14.40 -46.62 -2.51
N ASN A 69 15.11 -47.28 -3.41
CA ASN A 69 14.44 -48.13 -4.39
C ASN A 69 14.11 -49.49 -3.76
N ASN A 70 13.33 -50.31 -4.47
CA ASN A 70 12.88 -51.62 -3.97
C ASN A 70 14.04 -52.51 -3.47
N GLU A 71 15.14 -52.58 -4.21
CA GLU A 71 16.31 -53.40 -3.86
C GLU A 71 16.98 -52.92 -2.57
N LYS A 72 17.23 -51.61 -2.44
CA LYS A 72 17.83 -51.03 -1.23
C LYS A 72 16.91 -51.11 -0.02
N LEU A 73 15.58 -51.04 -0.22
CA LEU A 73 14.62 -51.24 0.86
C LEU A 73 14.72 -52.67 1.42
N GLN A 74 14.84 -53.67 0.54
CA GLN A 74 15.03 -55.07 0.93
C GLN A 74 16.34 -55.29 1.67
N GLU A 75 17.44 -54.73 1.15
CA GLU A 75 18.75 -54.79 1.77
C GLU A 75 18.74 -54.17 3.17
N PHE A 76 18.16 -52.97 3.31
CA PHE A 76 18.02 -52.27 4.59
C PHE A 76 17.20 -53.10 5.58
N ALA A 77 16.09 -53.68 5.14
CA ALA A 77 15.23 -54.49 5.98
C ALA A 77 15.91 -55.77 6.46
N ALA A 78 16.64 -56.45 5.57
CA ALA A 78 17.42 -57.64 5.91
C ALA A 78 18.55 -57.30 6.90
N LEU A 79 19.25 -56.18 6.69
CA LEU A 79 20.32 -55.71 7.57
C LEU A 79 19.83 -55.42 9.00
N HIS A 80 18.59 -54.95 9.14
CA HIS A 80 18.01 -54.55 10.41
C HIS A 80 16.99 -55.54 11.01
N ASP A 81 16.92 -56.78 10.52
CA ASP A 81 16.06 -57.86 11.04
C ASP A 81 14.54 -57.54 10.95
N PHE A 82 14.13 -56.87 9.87
CA PHE A 82 12.72 -56.63 9.54
C PHE A 82 12.21 -57.75 8.63
N VAL A 83 11.66 -58.80 9.25
CA VAL A 83 11.40 -60.08 8.57
C VAL A 83 9.94 -60.24 8.13
N GLU A 84 9.00 -59.62 8.85
CA GLU A 84 7.57 -59.69 8.53
C GLU A 84 7.10 -58.39 7.91
N TRP A 85 6.79 -58.40 6.62
CA TRP A 85 6.17 -57.28 5.92
C TRP A 85 4.67 -57.49 5.83
N ARG A 86 3.91 -56.46 6.19
CA ARG A 86 2.47 -56.41 6.03
C ARG A 86 2.11 -55.10 5.31
N PRO A 87 1.09 -55.10 4.44
CA PRO A 87 0.55 -53.85 3.96
C PRO A 87 0.11 -53.03 5.17
N SER A 88 0.43 -51.75 5.19
CA SER A 88 -0.14 -50.80 6.15
C SER A 88 -1.57 -50.51 5.74
N VAL A 89 -2.41 -51.54 5.72
CA VAL A 89 -3.83 -51.34 5.91
C VAL A 89 -3.90 -50.89 7.36
N PHE A 90 -4.01 -49.58 7.58
CA PHE A 90 -4.62 -49.13 8.82
C PHE A 90 -5.94 -49.90 8.87
N GLU A 91 -6.05 -50.91 9.73
CA GLU A 91 -7.35 -51.44 10.11
C GLU A 91 -8.03 -50.26 10.81
N GLU A 92 -8.61 -49.37 10.02
CA GLU A 92 -9.45 -48.30 10.49
C GLU A 92 -10.51 -48.99 11.31
N HIS A 93 -10.46 -48.84 12.63
CA HIS A 93 -11.57 -49.22 13.47
C HIS A 93 -12.76 -48.38 12.98
N PRO A 94 -13.73 -48.99 12.25
CA PRO A 94 -14.69 -48.23 11.46
C PRO A 94 -15.61 -47.38 12.37
N GLY A 95 -15.66 -47.70 13.67
CA GLY A 95 -16.34 -46.89 14.68
C GLY A 95 -15.63 -45.58 15.03
N GLU A 96 -14.32 -45.57 15.24
CA GLU A 96 -13.62 -44.37 15.75
C GLU A 96 -13.47 -43.28 14.68
N HIS A 97 -13.22 -43.67 13.43
CA HIS A 97 -13.14 -42.72 12.33
C HIS A 97 -14.51 -42.10 12.02
N SER A 98 -15.58 -42.91 12.05
CA SER A 98 -16.95 -42.44 11.88
C SER A 98 -17.35 -41.42 12.96
N ILE A 99 -17.02 -41.71 14.23
CA ILE A 99 -17.32 -40.79 15.35
C ILE A 99 -16.53 -39.49 15.19
N SER A 100 -15.23 -39.57 14.88
CA SER A 100 -14.40 -38.39 14.64
C SER A 100 -14.90 -37.54 13.46
N LEU A 101 -15.35 -38.16 12.37
CA LEU A 101 -15.92 -37.43 11.23
C LEU A 101 -17.25 -36.76 11.59
N GLN A 102 -18.09 -37.42 12.38
CA GLN A 102 -19.38 -36.87 12.82
C GLN A 102 -19.18 -35.67 13.75
N ASP A 103 -18.22 -35.75 14.68
CA ASP A 103 -17.86 -34.64 15.56
C ASP A 103 -17.31 -33.45 14.77
N LYS A 104 -16.44 -33.72 13.78
CA LYS A 104 -15.95 -32.68 12.86
C LYS A 104 -17.07 -32.04 12.08
N LEU A 105 -18.03 -32.83 11.58
CA LEU A 105 -19.17 -32.32 10.82
C LEU A 105 -20.05 -31.42 11.70
N GLN A 106 -20.36 -31.85 12.93
CA GLN A 106 -21.09 -31.02 13.89
C GLN A 106 -20.33 -29.75 14.30
N GLN A 107 -19.00 -29.80 14.39
CA GLN A 107 -18.19 -28.61 14.64
C GLN A 107 -18.29 -27.64 13.45
N THR A 108 -18.13 -28.13 12.22
CA THR A 108 -18.25 -27.28 11.02
C THR A 108 -19.64 -26.66 10.87
N GLU A 109 -20.71 -27.36 11.25
CA GLU A 109 -22.06 -26.80 11.24
C GLU A 109 -22.22 -25.66 12.27
N ARG A 110 -21.64 -25.82 13.47
CA ARG A 110 -21.63 -24.76 14.49
C ARG A 110 -20.84 -23.54 14.02
N ASP A 111 -19.66 -23.75 13.44
CA ASP A 111 -18.82 -22.67 12.92
C ASP A 111 -19.53 -21.93 11.76
N LEU A 112 -20.20 -22.67 10.86
CA LEU A 112 -20.94 -22.09 9.75
C LEU A 112 -22.14 -21.26 10.24
N GLN A 113 -22.82 -21.72 11.29
CA GLN A 113 -23.90 -20.96 11.92
C GLN A 113 -23.39 -19.70 12.61
N GLU A 114 -22.21 -19.74 13.24
CA GLU A 114 -21.57 -18.56 13.81
C GLU A 114 -21.21 -17.53 12.73
N VAL A 115 -20.57 -17.95 11.64
CA VAL A 115 -20.24 -17.09 10.49
C VAL A 115 -21.50 -16.46 9.91
N LYS A 116 -22.59 -17.21 9.80
CA LYS A 116 -23.88 -16.69 9.33
C LYS A 116 -24.42 -15.57 10.24
N ASN A 117 -24.32 -15.73 11.56
CA ASN A 117 -24.73 -14.70 12.52
C ASN A 117 -23.83 -13.46 12.46
N GLN A 118 -22.52 -13.65 12.28
CA GLN A 118 -21.57 -12.55 12.08
C GLN A 118 -21.88 -11.78 10.79
N TYR A 119 -22.20 -12.48 9.69
CA TYR A 119 -22.56 -11.85 8.42
C TYR A 119 -23.78 -10.94 8.54
N VAL A 120 -24.85 -11.39 9.20
CA VAL A 120 -26.05 -10.56 9.45
C VAL A 120 -25.72 -9.29 10.24
N THR A 121 -24.79 -9.39 11.19
CA THR A 121 -24.34 -8.24 11.98
C THR A 121 -23.57 -7.23 11.12
N VAL A 122 -22.66 -7.72 10.28
CA VAL A 122 -21.88 -6.89 9.35
C VAL A 122 -22.79 -6.23 8.31
N GLU A 123 -23.77 -6.95 7.77
CA GLU A 123 -24.74 -6.41 6.82
C GLU A 123 -25.57 -5.26 7.44
N LYS A 124 -26.00 -5.42 8.70
CA LYS A 124 -26.67 -4.35 9.45
C LYS A 124 -25.77 -3.13 9.64
N GLN A 125 -24.50 -3.32 9.99
CA GLN A 125 -23.52 -2.23 10.13
C GLN A 125 -23.26 -1.54 8.78
N HIS A 126 -23.17 -2.29 7.69
CA HIS A 126 -23.00 -1.75 6.35
C HIS A 126 -24.19 -0.87 5.96
N GLN A 127 -25.41 -1.32 6.23
CA GLN A 127 -26.62 -0.55 5.96
C GLN A 127 -26.67 0.75 6.79
N GLU A 128 -26.28 0.70 8.07
CA GLU A 128 -26.18 1.88 8.92
C GLU A 128 -25.12 2.87 8.38
N ALA A 129 -23.95 2.37 7.97
CA ALA A 129 -22.91 3.19 7.38
C ALA A 129 -23.37 3.85 6.06
N GLN A 130 -24.08 3.11 5.19
CA GLN A 130 -24.66 3.68 3.98
C GLN A 130 -25.66 4.81 4.28
N ASN A 131 -26.48 4.65 5.32
CA ASN A 131 -27.43 5.68 5.73
C ASN A 131 -26.71 6.93 6.25
N ARG A 132 -25.67 6.78 7.08
CA ARG A 132 -24.84 7.90 7.55
C ARG A 132 -24.15 8.62 6.40
N VAL A 133 -23.65 7.88 5.41
CA VAL A 133 -23.03 8.46 4.21
C VAL A 133 -24.04 9.28 3.40
N LYS A 134 -25.28 8.78 3.23
CA LYS A 134 -26.36 9.54 2.57
C LYS A 134 -26.71 10.82 3.35
N GLU A 135 -26.80 10.73 4.68
CA GLU A 135 -27.07 11.87 5.54
C GLU A 135 -25.97 12.94 5.41
N LEU A 136 -24.69 12.54 5.50
CA LEU A 136 -23.55 13.45 5.31
C LEU A 136 -23.52 14.07 3.92
N MET A 137 -23.82 13.30 2.86
CA MET A 137 -23.91 13.85 1.51
C MET A 137 -25.03 14.91 1.39
N SER A 138 -26.19 14.66 2.00
CA SER A 138 -27.28 15.64 2.02
C SER A 138 -26.91 16.90 2.80
N SER A 139 -26.30 16.75 3.98
CA SER A 139 -25.84 17.87 4.81
C SER A 139 -24.79 18.71 4.07
N ASN A 140 -23.78 18.09 3.48
CA ASN A 140 -22.75 18.76 2.68
C ASN A 140 -23.33 19.47 1.46
N ALA A 141 -24.31 18.89 0.77
CA ALA A 141 -24.98 19.56 -0.35
C ALA A 141 -25.70 20.85 0.11
N THR A 142 -26.33 20.81 1.28
CA THR A 142 -26.99 21.99 1.88
C THR A 142 -25.97 23.04 2.31
N GLN A 143 -24.86 22.63 2.92
CA GLN A 143 -23.79 23.54 3.32
C GLN A 143 -23.12 24.20 2.11
N ARG A 144 -22.81 23.43 1.07
CA ARG A 144 -22.26 23.96 -0.19
C ARG A 144 -23.22 24.94 -0.87
N ARG A 145 -24.54 24.72 -0.78
CA ARG A 145 -25.52 25.71 -1.28
C ARG A 145 -25.46 27.00 -0.47
N LYS A 146 -25.42 26.93 0.86
CA LYS A 146 -25.28 28.12 1.73
C LYS A 146 -23.98 28.86 1.49
N GLU A 147 -22.86 28.15 1.38
CA GLU A 147 -21.54 28.72 1.08
C GLU A 147 -21.49 29.32 -0.33
N LYS A 148 -22.04 28.65 -1.34
CA LYS A 148 -22.05 29.18 -2.72
C LYS A 148 -22.92 30.43 -2.83
N THR A 149 -24.07 30.48 -2.16
CA THR A 149 -24.94 31.67 -2.16
C THR A 149 -24.32 32.81 -1.35
N GLY A 150 -23.75 32.55 -0.17
CA GLY A 150 -23.09 33.58 0.64
C GLY A 150 -21.78 34.09 0.03
N SER A 151 -20.98 33.19 -0.57
CA SER A 151 -19.72 33.53 -1.22
C SER A 151 -19.93 34.26 -2.54
N HIS A 152 -20.94 33.92 -3.36
CA HIS A 152 -21.19 34.68 -4.60
C HIS A 152 -21.65 36.10 -4.29
N ILE A 153 -22.55 36.28 -3.32
CA ILE A 153 -23.03 37.62 -2.92
C ILE A 153 -21.87 38.45 -2.36
N ALA A 154 -21.00 37.86 -1.54
CA ALA A 154 -19.84 38.55 -1.00
C ALA A 154 -18.78 38.88 -2.08
N LEU A 155 -18.58 38.00 -3.06
CA LEU A 155 -17.57 38.21 -4.11
C LEU A 155 -18.04 39.24 -5.14
N GLU A 156 -19.33 39.25 -5.48
CA GLU A 156 -19.95 40.23 -6.39
C GLU A 156 -19.99 41.63 -5.76
N GLU A 157 -20.29 41.75 -4.46
CA GLU A 157 -20.22 43.02 -3.73
C GLU A 157 -18.77 43.54 -3.60
N VAL A 158 -17.80 42.64 -3.40
CA VAL A 158 -16.37 42.98 -3.39
C VAL A 158 -15.89 43.42 -4.78
N GLU A 159 -16.33 42.74 -5.84
CA GLU A 159 -15.97 43.08 -7.22
C GLU A 159 -16.58 44.43 -7.64
N GLU A 160 -17.83 44.72 -7.29
CA GLU A 160 -18.45 46.05 -7.50
C GLU A 160 -17.75 47.15 -6.70
N ARG A 161 -17.36 46.87 -5.45
CA ARG A 161 -16.56 47.83 -4.64
C ARG A 161 -15.19 48.09 -5.24
N ILE A 162 -14.51 47.05 -5.74
CA ILE A 162 -13.22 47.21 -6.42
C ILE A 162 -13.39 48.01 -7.71
N LYS A 163 -14.39 47.69 -8.54
CA LYS A 163 -14.69 48.41 -9.80
C LYS A 163 -15.05 49.87 -9.56
N SER A 164 -15.92 50.16 -8.58
CA SER A 164 -16.30 51.55 -8.26
C SER A 164 -15.15 52.35 -7.66
N THR A 165 -14.32 51.72 -6.82
CA THR A 165 -13.10 52.35 -6.28
C THR A 165 -12.08 52.61 -7.39
N ALA A 166 -11.87 51.67 -8.31
CA ALA A 166 -11.00 51.83 -9.46
C ALA A 166 -11.48 52.95 -10.41
N ALA A 167 -12.79 53.03 -10.67
CA ALA A 167 -13.38 54.11 -11.46
C ALA A 167 -13.19 55.49 -10.80
N ALA A 168 -13.43 55.59 -9.48
CA ALA A 168 -13.22 56.82 -8.71
C ALA A 168 -11.74 57.25 -8.64
N ILE A 169 -10.80 56.30 -8.71
CA ILE A 169 -9.36 56.59 -8.80
C ILE A 169 -8.99 57.04 -10.22
N ALA A 170 -9.56 56.43 -11.26
CA ALA A 170 -9.29 56.77 -12.66
C ALA A 170 -9.76 58.18 -13.05
N GLU A 171 -10.80 58.72 -12.40
CA GLU A 171 -11.28 60.09 -12.63
C GLU A 171 -10.37 61.18 -12.01
N ARG A 172 -9.46 60.82 -11.10
CA ARG A 172 -8.52 61.77 -10.51
C ARG A 172 -7.28 61.87 -11.39
N THR A 173 -6.85 63.10 -11.71
CA THR A 173 -5.58 63.34 -12.40
C THR A 173 -4.45 62.77 -11.55
N PRO A 174 -3.77 61.70 -12.00
CA PRO A 174 -2.89 60.97 -11.10
C PRO A 174 -1.63 61.80 -10.81
N SER A 175 -1.35 62.00 -9.51
CA SER A 175 -0.05 62.50 -9.05
C SER A 175 1.07 61.55 -9.53
N HIS A 176 2.31 62.03 -9.59
CA HIS A 176 3.43 61.23 -10.09
C HIS A 176 3.60 59.92 -9.30
N THR A 177 3.30 59.96 -8.00
CA THR A 177 3.29 58.79 -7.09
C THR A 177 2.15 57.83 -7.39
N GLN A 178 0.96 58.33 -7.74
CA GLN A 178 -0.19 57.48 -8.10
C GLN A 178 0.04 56.70 -9.39
N LYS A 179 0.77 57.27 -10.36
CA LYS A 179 1.19 56.53 -11.56
C LYS A 179 2.15 55.38 -11.24
N ILE A 180 3.05 55.57 -10.26
CA ILE A 180 3.98 54.52 -9.83
C ILE A 180 3.22 53.39 -9.12
N ILE A 181 2.27 53.71 -8.25
CA ILE A 181 1.42 52.72 -7.58
C ILE A 181 0.57 51.95 -8.59
N ALA A 182 -0.08 52.65 -9.53
CA ALA A 182 -0.90 52.01 -10.56
C ALA A 182 -0.07 51.03 -11.40
N ASN A 183 1.13 51.42 -11.80
CA ASN A 183 2.04 50.56 -12.56
C ASN A 183 2.54 49.35 -11.73
N GLN A 184 2.75 49.53 -10.41
CA GLN A 184 3.09 48.41 -9.52
C GLN A 184 1.93 47.43 -9.32
N VAL A 185 0.69 47.93 -9.20
CA VAL A 185 -0.50 47.08 -9.11
C VAL A 185 -0.73 46.33 -10.42
N GLU A 186 -0.53 46.98 -11.56
CA GLU A 186 -0.63 46.37 -12.89
C GLU A 186 0.44 45.28 -13.10
N LEU A 187 1.69 45.55 -12.73
CA LEU A 187 2.77 44.55 -12.74
C LEU A 187 2.45 43.37 -11.79
N GLY A 188 1.90 43.66 -10.61
CA GLY A 188 1.46 42.64 -9.67
C GLY A 188 0.34 41.77 -10.26
N ALA A 189 -0.68 42.39 -10.87
CA ALA A 189 -1.79 41.69 -11.50
C ALA A 189 -1.33 40.80 -12.65
N GLY A 190 -0.49 41.33 -13.55
CA GLY A 190 0.10 40.55 -14.65
C GLY A 190 0.94 39.37 -14.15
N PHE A 191 1.72 39.57 -13.09
CA PHE A 191 2.49 38.49 -12.48
C PHE A 191 1.60 37.39 -11.86
N TYR A 192 0.51 37.74 -11.18
CA TYR A 192 -0.44 36.75 -10.66
C TYR A 192 -1.14 35.97 -11.76
N GLU A 193 -1.47 36.64 -12.87
CA GLU A 193 -2.04 35.98 -14.04
C GLU A 193 -1.07 34.96 -14.64
N GLU A 194 0.21 35.35 -14.84
CA GLU A 194 1.25 34.44 -15.33
C GLU A 194 1.51 33.25 -14.39
N VAL A 195 1.61 33.50 -13.08
CA VAL A 195 1.78 32.42 -12.09
C VAL A 195 0.54 31.53 -12.02
N GLY A 196 -0.65 32.10 -12.18
CA GLY A 196 -1.90 31.35 -12.28
C GLY A 196 -1.90 30.40 -13.48
N VAL A 197 -1.50 30.89 -14.65
CA VAL A 197 -1.37 30.08 -15.86
C VAL A 197 -0.30 28.99 -15.67
N GLN A 198 0.87 29.33 -15.14
CA GLN A 198 1.96 28.38 -14.90
C GLN A 198 1.55 27.29 -13.89
N SER A 199 0.81 27.66 -12.85
CA SER A 199 0.28 26.72 -11.85
C SER A 199 -0.73 25.76 -12.49
N HIS A 200 -1.65 26.28 -13.32
CA HIS A 200 -2.61 25.47 -14.07
C HIS A 200 -1.93 24.50 -15.03
N GLU A 201 -0.91 24.94 -15.76
CA GLU A 201 -0.14 24.08 -16.66
C GLU A 201 0.61 22.99 -15.91
N SER A 202 1.25 23.34 -14.80
CA SER A 202 1.98 22.40 -13.93
C SER A 202 1.04 21.36 -13.32
N PHE A 203 -0.15 21.78 -12.89
CA PHE A 203 -1.18 20.88 -12.38
C PHE A 203 -1.70 19.94 -13.49
N ARG A 204 -1.94 20.47 -14.69
CA ARG A 204 -2.39 19.66 -15.83
C ARG A 204 -1.34 18.62 -16.23
N LEU A 205 -0.06 19.00 -16.25
CA LEU A 205 1.05 18.10 -16.57
C LEU A 205 1.22 17.02 -15.49
N SER A 206 1.09 17.40 -14.22
CA SER A 206 1.10 16.46 -13.09
C SER A 206 -0.06 15.48 -13.14
N LEU A 207 -1.26 15.96 -13.50
CA LEU A 207 -2.44 15.12 -13.70
C LEU A 207 -2.22 14.12 -14.83
N TRP A 208 -1.67 14.57 -15.97
CA TRP A 208 -1.35 13.68 -17.09
C TRP A 208 -0.31 12.63 -16.72
N LEU A 209 0.74 13.01 -16.00
CA LEU A 209 1.74 12.07 -15.49
C LEU A 209 1.13 11.05 -14.52
N ALA A 210 0.25 11.49 -13.63
CA ALA A 210 -0.45 10.59 -12.71
C ALA A 210 -1.37 9.60 -13.45
N VAL A 211 -2.12 10.07 -14.44
CA VAL A 211 -2.98 9.22 -15.28
C VAL A 211 -2.14 8.22 -16.09
N ALA A 212 -1.04 8.68 -16.71
CA ALA A 212 -0.14 7.83 -17.48
C ALA A 212 0.53 6.77 -16.59
N GLY A 213 1.04 7.17 -15.42
CA GLY A 213 1.64 6.27 -14.44
C GLY A 213 0.63 5.24 -13.91
N GLY A 214 -0.59 5.68 -13.60
CA GLY A 214 -1.68 4.80 -13.18
C GLY A 214 -2.08 3.78 -14.24
N ALA A 215 -2.14 4.20 -15.52
CA ALA A 215 -2.42 3.29 -16.63
C ALA A 215 -1.32 2.24 -16.81
N ILE A 216 -0.04 2.64 -16.76
CA ILE A 216 1.10 1.72 -16.84
C ILE A 216 1.08 0.73 -15.67
N PHE A 217 0.82 1.20 -14.46
CA PHE A 217 0.70 0.36 -13.27
C PHE A 217 -0.44 -0.66 -13.38
N LEU A 218 -1.60 -0.23 -13.87
CA LEU A 218 -2.73 -1.14 -14.06
C LEU A 218 -2.41 -2.22 -15.11
N LEU A 219 -1.75 -1.84 -16.20
CA LEU A 219 -1.29 -2.80 -17.22
C LEU A 219 -0.27 -3.80 -16.67
N THR A 220 0.69 -3.37 -15.83
CA THR A 220 1.66 -4.29 -15.22
C THR A 220 1.00 -5.24 -14.23
N VAL A 221 0.04 -4.78 -13.43
CA VAL A 221 -0.73 -5.67 -12.53
C VAL A 221 -1.50 -6.71 -13.35
N VAL A 222 -2.23 -6.30 -14.39
CA VAL A 222 -2.99 -7.22 -15.26
C VAL A 222 -2.06 -8.23 -15.93
N ALA A 223 -0.94 -7.79 -16.50
CA ALA A 223 0.04 -8.67 -17.12
C ALA A 223 0.61 -9.70 -16.13
N THR A 224 0.92 -9.27 -14.91
CA THR A 224 1.45 -10.16 -13.85
C THR A 224 0.41 -11.19 -13.42
N VAL A 225 -0.86 -10.79 -13.27
CA VAL A 225 -1.96 -11.72 -12.94
C VAL A 225 -2.15 -12.76 -14.05
N ILE A 226 -2.15 -12.33 -15.32
CA ILE A 226 -2.28 -13.24 -16.46
C ILE A 226 -1.13 -14.26 -16.47
N ILE A 227 0.13 -13.79 -16.35
CA ILE A 227 1.30 -14.68 -16.31
C ILE A 227 1.23 -15.66 -15.13
N SER A 228 0.77 -15.20 -13.96
CA SER A 228 0.59 -16.04 -12.78
C SER A 228 -0.46 -17.14 -12.99
N LEU A 229 -1.58 -16.82 -13.64
CA LEU A 229 -2.63 -17.81 -13.94
C LEU A 229 -2.12 -18.92 -14.89
N TYR A 230 -1.21 -18.59 -15.81
CA TYR A 230 -0.61 -19.57 -16.71
C TYR A 230 0.46 -20.46 -16.05
N ARG A 231 1.12 -20.01 -14.98
CA ARG A 231 2.22 -20.74 -14.32
C ARG A 231 1.81 -21.58 -13.11
N GLY A 232 0.61 -21.37 -12.55
CA GLY A 232 0.07 -22.22 -11.48
C GLY A 232 0.74 -22.08 -10.10
N ASP A 233 1.63 -21.10 -9.93
CA ASP A 233 2.32 -20.84 -8.66
C ASP A 233 1.50 -19.95 -7.71
N ASN A 234 1.83 -20.02 -6.41
CA ASN A 234 1.30 -19.18 -5.31
C ASN A 234 1.74 -17.69 -5.41
N THR A 235 1.74 -17.11 -6.60
CA THR A 235 2.21 -15.75 -6.94
C THR A 235 1.30 -14.63 -6.42
N LEU A 236 0.14 -14.97 -5.85
CA LEU A 236 -0.88 -14.02 -5.42
C LEU A 236 -0.39 -13.11 -4.27
N ILE A 237 0.41 -13.65 -3.34
CA ILE A 237 1.01 -12.87 -2.25
C ILE A 237 2.02 -11.84 -2.79
N THR A 238 2.82 -12.23 -3.78
CA THR A 238 3.80 -11.33 -4.43
C THR A 238 3.11 -10.20 -5.20
N ILE A 239 1.97 -10.49 -5.85
CA ILE A 239 1.16 -9.48 -6.56
C ILE A 239 0.56 -8.47 -5.57
N ILE A 240 0.01 -8.94 -4.45
CA ILE A 240 -0.52 -8.03 -3.42
C ILE A 240 0.60 -7.17 -2.83
N GLY A 241 1.75 -7.77 -2.53
CA GLY A 241 2.93 -7.06 -2.02
C GLY A 241 3.44 -5.97 -2.98
N SER A 242 3.52 -6.26 -4.28
CA SER A 242 3.97 -5.29 -5.27
C SER A 242 2.96 -4.15 -5.46
N VAL A 243 1.66 -4.44 -5.40
CA VAL A 243 0.61 -3.42 -5.48
C VAL A 243 0.67 -2.46 -4.29
N VAL A 244 0.81 -2.99 -3.08
CA VAL A 244 0.90 -2.19 -1.84
C VAL A 244 2.17 -1.33 -1.84
N ALA A 245 3.31 -1.89 -2.26
CA ALA A 245 4.56 -1.13 -2.38
C ALA A 245 4.44 0.02 -3.38
N GLY A 246 3.88 -0.22 -4.56
CA GLY A 246 3.66 0.80 -5.58
C GLY A 246 2.71 1.92 -5.12
N LEU A 247 1.60 1.57 -4.46
CA LEU A 247 0.68 2.55 -3.88
C LEU A 247 1.35 3.43 -2.83
N THR A 248 2.18 2.83 -1.97
CA THR A 248 2.89 3.56 -0.91
C THR A 248 3.88 4.55 -1.49
N GLU A 249 4.60 4.17 -2.55
CA GLU A 249 5.56 5.04 -3.23
C GLU A 249 4.87 6.21 -3.96
N VAL A 250 3.73 5.96 -4.62
CA VAL A 250 2.92 7.02 -5.24
C VAL A 250 2.43 8.01 -4.20
N LEU A 251 1.91 7.54 -3.05
CA LEU A 251 1.46 8.41 -1.97
C LEU A 251 2.61 9.23 -1.39
N ALA A 252 3.80 8.63 -1.22
CA ALA A 252 4.99 9.34 -0.75
C ALA A 252 5.44 10.42 -1.74
N ALA A 253 5.45 10.11 -3.04
CA ALA A 253 5.79 11.06 -4.10
C ALA A 253 4.78 12.22 -4.16
N SER A 254 3.48 11.93 -4.09
CA SER A 254 2.43 12.96 -4.04
C SER A 254 2.56 13.86 -2.82
N ASN A 255 2.83 13.29 -1.64
CA ASN A 255 3.02 14.08 -0.43
C ASN A 255 4.27 14.97 -0.51
N ARG A 256 5.35 14.49 -1.13
CA ARG A 256 6.56 15.28 -1.37
C ARG A 256 6.30 16.45 -2.31
N LEU A 257 5.58 16.22 -3.42
CA LEU A 257 5.19 17.27 -4.37
C LEU A 257 4.29 18.30 -3.69
N TYR A 258 3.32 17.85 -2.88
CA TYR A 258 2.45 18.74 -2.13
C TYR A 258 3.24 19.63 -1.14
N ASN A 259 4.17 19.05 -0.39
CA ASN A 259 5.03 19.81 0.53
C ASN A 259 5.91 20.83 -0.20
N GLN A 260 6.48 20.46 -1.35
CA GLN A 260 7.29 21.39 -2.15
C GLN A 260 6.44 22.53 -2.70
N ALA A 261 5.26 22.22 -3.25
CA ALA A 261 4.34 23.25 -3.74
C ALA A 261 3.90 24.18 -2.60
N SER A 262 3.56 23.63 -1.43
CA SER A 262 3.17 24.41 -0.26
C SER A 262 4.30 25.33 0.23
N GLN A 263 5.54 24.85 0.27
CA GLN A 263 6.70 25.70 0.58
C GLN A 263 6.92 26.81 -0.44
N GLN A 264 6.77 26.52 -1.74
CA GLN A 264 6.86 27.55 -2.78
C GLN A 264 5.78 28.62 -2.61
N PHE A 265 4.54 28.22 -2.30
CA PHE A 265 3.46 29.15 -2.00
C PHE A 265 3.73 29.99 -0.74
N ALA A 266 4.26 29.39 0.33
CA ALA A 266 4.59 30.11 1.56
C ALA A 266 5.68 31.15 1.32
N ASN A 267 6.76 30.77 0.62
CA ASN A 267 7.84 31.71 0.27
C ASN A 267 7.32 32.83 -0.64
N PHE A 268 6.43 32.51 -1.57
CA PHE A 268 5.82 33.49 -2.45
C PHE A 268 5.01 34.55 -1.69
N GLN A 269 4.22 34.12 -0.70
CA GLN A 269 3.45 35.03 0.14
C GLN A 269 4.34 36.00 0.93
N ILE A 270 5.52 35.56 1.36
CA ILE A 270 6.51 36.42 2.03
C ILE A 270 7.03 37.51 1.08
N TYR A 271 7.37 37.18 -0.17
CA TYR A 271 7.83 38.16 -1.14
C TYR A 271 6.76 39.21 -1.45
N LEU A 272 5.51 38.78 -1.59
CA LEU A 272 4.38 39.68 -1.80
C LEU A 272 4.18 40.62 -0.62
N ASP A 273 4.22 40.12 0.62
CA ASP A 273 4.10 40.96 1.80
C ASP A 273 5.22 42.02 1.85
N ARG A 274 6.45 41.65 1.47
CA ARG A 274 7.59 42.59 1.39
C ARG A 274 7.40 43.65 0.32
N ILE A 275 6.95 43.27 -0.88
CA ILE A 275 6.66 44.22 -1.96
C ILE A 275 5.54 45.17 -1.53
N ASN A 276 4.48 44.64 -0.92
CA ASN A 276 3.34 45.45 -0.49
C ASN A 276 3.73 46.44 0.62
N ARG A 277 4.52 45.99 1.62
CA ARG A 277 5.05 46.86 2.67
C ARG A 277 5.99 47.94 2.14
N SER A 278 6.88 47.60 1.21
CA SER A 278 7.80 48.57 0.61
C SER A 278 7.06 49.60 -0.24
N SER A 279 6.03 49.19 -0.97
CA SER A 279 5.13 50.09 -1.70
C SER A 279 4.41 51.02 -0.73
N ILE A 280 3.77 50.51 0.32
CA ILE A 280 3.08 51.32 1.35
C ILE A 280 4.04 52.34 1.96
N CYS A 281 5.25 51.91 2.38
CA CYS A 281 6.27 52.81 2.92
C CYS A 281 6.65 53.92 1.94
N TYR A 282 6.76 53.61 0.65
CA TYR A 282 7.06 54.60 -0.39
C TYR A 282 5.92 55.62 -0.55
N THR A 283 4.66 55.16 -0.48
CA THR A 283 3.48 56.04 -0.58
C THR A 283 3.27 56.94 0.64
N MET A 284 3.76 56.54 1.82
CA MET A 284 3.67 57.32 3.05
C MET A 284 4.67 58.49 3.10
N VAL A 285 5.68 58.52 2.24
CA VAL A 285 6.58 59.67 2.11
C VAL A 285 5.89 60.72 1.24
N SER A 286 5.38 61.79 1.84
CA SER A 286 4.66 62.84 1.12
C SER A 286 5.54 63.54 0.08
N GLU A 287 4.97 63.86 -1.09
CA GLU A 287 5.63 64.62 -2.18
C GLU A 287 6.25 65.94 -1.65
N GLU A 288 5.59 66.61 -0.70
CA GLU A 288 6.05 67.84 -0.06
C GLU A 288 7.33 67.67 0.80
N ALA A 289 7.57 66.46 1.33
CA ALA A 289 8.81 66.15 2.05
C ALA A 289 9.96 65.83 1.08
N PHE A 290 9.65 65.33 -0.11
CA PHE A 290 10.63 64.94 -1.13
C PHE A 290 11.27 66.15 -1.82
N GLU A 291 10.51 67.21 -2.10
CA GLU A 291 11.05 68.46 -2.68
C GLU A 291 11.96 69.25 -1.72
N LYS A 292 11.82 69.05 -0.40
CA LYS A 292 12.53 69.84 0.64
C LYS A 292 13.61 69.08 1.42
N LYS A 293 13.75 67.76 1.30
CA LYS A 293 14.76 66.97 2.05
C LYS A 293 15.69 66.12 1.18
N THR A 294 16.92 66.62 1.11
CA THR A 294 18.23 65.94 1.20
C THR A 294 18.31 64.43 0.93
N GLN A 295 19.20 64.09 -0.01
CA GLN A 295 19.89 62.81 -0.29
C GLN A 295 19.97 61.79 0.86
N LYS A 296 20.12 62.25 2.12
CA LYS A 296 20.07 61.42 3.33
C LYS A 296 18.77 60.63 3.55
N GLN A 297 17.60 61.17 3.17
CA GLN A 297 16.33 60.43 3.29
C GLN A 297 16.17 59.38 2.20
N GLN A 298 16.64 59.66 0.97
CA GLN A 298 16.76 58.63 -0.08
C GLN A 298 17.71 57.51 0.36
N GLU A 299 18.88 57.84 0.91
CA GLU A 299 19.80 56.83 1.46
C GLU A 299 19.17 56.02 2.61
N ALA A 300 18.39 56.65 3.49
CA ALA A 300 17.69 55.95 4.57
C ALA A 300 16.62 54.99 4.04
N ILE A 301 15.85 55.39 3.02
CA ILE A 301 14.85 54.53 2.38
C ILE A 301 15.53 53.37 1.64
N VAL A 302 16.58 53.63 0.87
CA VAL A 302 17.37 52.58 0.19
C VAL A 302 17.95 51.61 1.21
N LYS A 303 18.44 52.09 2.35
CA LYS A 303 18.98 51.25 3.42
C LYS A 303 17.90 50.38 4.09
N ILE A 304 16.69 50.92 4.30
CA ILE A 304 15.57 50.13 4.84
C ILE A 304 15.15 49.05 3.84
N ILE A 305 15.06 49.37 2.55
CA ILE A 305 14.75 48.39 1.50
C ILE A 305 15.82 47.30 1.43
N ASP A 306 17.11 47.67 1.47
CA ASP A 306 18.23 46.71 1.44
C ASP A 306 18.25 45.81 2.69
N THR A 307 17.81 46.32 3.84
CA THR A 307 17.69 45.55 5.09
C THR A 307 16.51 44.57 5.01
N LEU A 308 15.35 45.02 4.51
CA LEU A 308 14.14 44.18 4.34
C LEU A 308 14.31 43.09 3.27
N LEU A 309 15.26 43.25 2.35
CA LEU A 309 15.59 42.25 1.32
C LEU A 309 16.62 41.21 1.77
N LYS A 310 17.41 41.49 2.81
CA LYS A 310 18.49 40.60 3.29
C LYS A 310 18.07 39.63 4.39
N GLU A 311 17.06 39.97 5.19
CA GLU A 311 16.36 39.05 6.11
C GLU A 311 15.33 38.21 5.35
#